data_AF-A0A644ZXC4-F1
#
_entry.id   AF-A0A644ZXC4-F1
#
_cell.length_a   1.000
_cell.length_b   1.000
_cell.length_c   1.000
_cell.angle_alpha   90.00
_cell.angle_beta   90.00
_cell.angle_gamma   90.00
#
_symmetry.space_group_name_H-M   'P 1'
#
loop_
_entity.id
_entity.type
_entity.pdbx_description
1 polymer ?
#
loop_
_entity_poly.entity_id
_entity_poly.type
_entity_poly.pdbx_seq_one_letter_code
_entity_poly.pdbx_strand_id
1 'polypeptide(L)'
;MPDKYFNSLYSWDSGFIGLGFLELDRRRAIENLNVYVTEPDDDENAFVLYGTPLPVQAYLYAEIWNRHQDRDMLEFFYPRLRHFYDFIAGHIPSSTYRTAKTDLLRSWDYFYNSAGWDDYPPQWYIYKEKRYDVAPVATTAHAIRFARILAQAARTLGRNGDLDIYEADIKAMGEALQRYSWDENEQVFSYIEHDADGHFRGIFRDPASGRNFNLGMDGVTPLVAGVCTNRQRDLLFDRLSSPQAMWTPIGISTVDQQAPYYRTDGYWNGCVWMPHQWFFWKAALDANRADFARRIADTALKLWKNEVDQSFYCLEHFSITSRRGAGCCHFGGLSSPVLNWYGAYYIPGRLTGGFDTWIAGQKQSGNEFTAELEIGGNADDLATLLYVAEDDGPYAAIYNDIAVPCAASLGKCLEITLPKHSAGTLRIVRK
;
A
#
# COMPACT_ATOMS: atom_id res chain seq x y z
N MET A 1 16.94 6.13 -8.60
CA MET A 1 16.55 5.90 -10.00
C MET A 1 15.94 4.51 -10.13
N PRO A 2 14.90 4.31 -10.96
CA PRO A 2 14.26 3.00 -11.15
C PRO A 2 15.23 1.95 -11.71
N ASP A 3 16.12 2.33 -12.62
CA ASP A 3 17.16 1.48 -13.19
C ASP A 3 18.38 2.31 -13.68
N LYS A 4 19.26 1.71 -14.49
CA LYS A 4 20.45 2.36 -15.05
C LYS A 4 20.17 3.22 -16.29
N TYR A 5 19.07 2.98 -17.00
CA TYR A 5 18.66 3.72 -18.19
C TYR A 5 17.86 4.97 -17.83
N PHE A 6 17.00 4.92 -16.80
CA PHE A 6 16.29 6.08 -16.29
C PHE A 6 17.14 6.90 -15.32
N ASN A 7 17.91 7.86 -15.83
CA ASN A 7 18.72 8.77 -15.01
C ASN A 7 17.90 9.94 -14.43
N SER A 8 16.72 9.66 -13.85
CA SER A 8 15.87 10.67 -13.19
C SER A 8 15.17 10.10 -11.95
N LEU A 9 14.90 10.99 -10.99
CA LEU A 9 14.15 10.67 -9.77
C LEU A 9 12.68 10.48 -10.14
N TYR A 10 12.06 9.37 -9.75
CA TYR A 10 10.62 9.12 -9.91
C TYR A 10 10.04 8.94 -8.51
N SER A 11 9.04 9.76 -8.15
CA SER A 11 8.63 9.92 -6.75
C SER A 11 8.10 8.62 -6.16
N TRP A 12 7.19 7.93 -6.83
CA TRP A 12 6.61 6.70 -6.29
C TRP A 12 7.59 5.51 -6.33
N ASP A 13 8.38 5.36 -7.40
CA ASP A 13 9.48 4.38 -7.48
C ASP A 13 10.44 4.57 -6.31
N SER A 14 10.78 5.81 -5.99
CA SER A 14 11.73 6.08 -4.93
C SER A 14 11.22 5.68 -3.56
N GLY A 15 9.93 5.85 -3.27
CA GLY A 15 9.39 5.31 -2.02
C GLY A 15 9.56 3.79 -1.93
N PHE A 16 9.36 3.05 -3.03
CA PHE A 16 9.63 1.60 -3.07
C PHE A 16 11.11 1.26 -2.99
N ILE A 17 11.98 2.04 -3.63
CA ILE A 17 13.45 1.92 -3.50
C ILE A 17 13.86 2.12 -2.05
N GLY A 18 13.31 3.13 -1.37
CA GLY A 18 13.58 3.38 0.04
C GLY A 18 13.11 2.23 0.93
N LEU A 19 11.94 1.63 0.62
CA LEU A 19 11.48 0.40 1.30
C LEU A 19 12.46 -0.76 1.06
N GLY A 20 12.97 -0.92 -0.16
CA GLY A 20 14.01 -1.91 -0.47
C GLY A 20 15.33 -1.64 0.26
N PHE A 21 15.78 -0.38 0.31
CA PHE A 21 16.97 0.01 1.08
C PHE A 21 16.80 -0.26 2.56
N LEU A 22 15.59 -0.17 3.11
CA LEU A 22 15.36 -0.46 4.52
C LEU A 22 15.62 -1.94 4.89
N GLU A 23 15.67 -2.84 3.92
CA GLU A 23 16.11 -4.23 4.11
C GLU A 23 17.64 -4.38 4.09
N LEU A 24 18.38 -3.37 3.61
CA LEU A 24 19.82 -3.46 3.30
C LEU A 24 20.69 -2.45 4.07
N ASP A 25 20.26 -1.19 4.10
CA ASP A 25 20.94 -0.05 4.72
C ASP A 25 19.91 1.02 5.14
N ARG A 26 19.66 1.09 6.46
CA ARG A 26 18.75 2.08 7.07
C ARG A 26 19.11 3.52 6.72
N ARG A 27 20.40 3.87 6.69
CA ARG A 27 20.83 5.25 6.39
C ARG A 27 20.44 5.62 4.97
N ARG A 28 20.62 4.70 4.01
CA ARG A 28 20.20 4.92 2.61
C ARG A 28 18.68 5.05 2.47
N ALA A 29 17.90 4.32 3.26
CA ALA A 29 16.45 4.48 3.30
C ALA A 29 16.05 5.88 3.80
N ILE A 30 16.68 6.37 4.87
CA ILE A 30 16.43 7.71 5.43
C ILE A 30 16.88 8.81 4.45
N GLU A 31 18.07 8.69 3.87
CA GLU A 31 18.55 9.62 2.82
C GLU A 31 17.58 9.64 1.64
N ASN A 32 17.05 8.49 1.24
CA ASN A 32 16.08 8.40 0.15
C ASN A 32 14.76 9.13 0.49
N LEU A 33 14.23 8.94 1.71
CA LEU A 33 13.04 9.66 2.17
C LEU A 33 13.26 11.18 2.14
N ASN A 34 14.44 11.63 2.61
CA ASN A 34 14.80 13.04 2.69
C ASN A 34 14.85 13.76 1.35
N VAL A 35 15.11 13.05 0.25
CA VAL A 35 15.15 13.65 -1.09
C VAL A 35 13.79 14.18 -1.54
N TYR A 36 12.68 13.64 -1.00
CA TYR A 36 11.33 13.93 -1.51
C TYR A 36 10.49 14.84 -0.65
N VAL A 37 10.96 15.14 0.56
CA VAL A 37 10.27 16.06 1.46
C VAL A 37 10.99 17.40 1.45
N THR A 38 10.24 18.47 1.62
CA THR A 38 10.76 19.85 1.68
C THR A 38 10.69 20.37 3.12
N GLU A 39 11.16 21.60 3.34
CA GLU A 39 10.99 22.23 4.65
C GLU A 39 9.49 22.49 4.94
N PRO A 40 9.03 22.36 6.20
CA PRO A 40 7.61 22.46 6.52
C PRO A 40 6.97 23.83 6.23
N ASP A 41 7.79 24.87 6.08
CA ASP A 41 7.41 26.26 5.78
C ASP A 41 7.74 26.70 4.35
N ASP A 42 8.08 25.75 3.46
CA ASP A 42 8.28 26.04 2.04
C ASP A 42 6.93 26.22 1.33
N ASP A 43 6.53 27.48 1.15
CA ASP A 43 5.26 27.85 0.50
C ASP A 43 5.26 27.61 -1.03
N GLU A 44 6.44 27.35 -1.63
CA GLU A 44 6.59 27.16 -3.08
C GLU A 44 6.56 25.67 -3.46
N ASN A 45 7.09 24.80 -2.60
CA ASN A 45 7.20 23.37 -2.87
C ASN A 45 6.78 22.51 -1.66
N ALA A 46 5.65 21.83 -1.78
CA ALA A 46 5.18 20.94 -0.72
C ALA A 46 5.93 19.62 -0.61
N PHE A 47 6.52 19.16 -1.72
CA PHE A 47 7.31 17.94 -1.85
C PHE A 47 7.93 17.90 -3.24
N VAL A 48 8.92 17.03 -3.45
CA VAL A 48 9.52 16.83 -4.78
C VAL A 48 8.69 15.83 -5.58
N LEU A 49 8.11 16.29 -6.70
CA LEU A 49 7.33 15.46 -7.60
C LEU A 49 8.00 15.27 -8.96
N TYR A 50 8.17 14.02 -9.36
CA TYR A 50 8.31 13.62 -10.76
C TYR A 50 7.66 12.26 -10.99
N GLY A 51 6.78 12.19 -11.98
CA GLY A 51 5.97 11.00 -12.23
C GLY A 51 4.72 10.96 -11.37
N THR A 52 4.30 9.75 -10.99
CA THR A 52 3.09 9.51 -10.20
C THR A 52 3.19 10.10 -8.80
N PRO A 53 2.17 10.86 -8.34
CA PRO A 53 2.16 11.45 -7.01
C PRO A 53 1.59 10.52 -5.93
N LEU A 54 1.85 9.21 -6.04
CA LEU A 54 1.44 8.25 -5.02
C LEU A 54 2.36 8.39 -3.79
N PRO A 55 1.84 8.63 -2.57
CA PRO A 55 2.66 9.03 -1.42
C PRO A 55 3.37 7.83 -0.74
N VAL A 56 4.17 7.08 -1.49
CA VAL A 56 4.90 5.89 -1.00
C VAL A 56 5.88 6.25 0.13
N GLN A 57 6.34 7.50 0.17
CA GLN A 57 7.16 8.09 1.23
C GLN A 57 6.54 7.95 2.62
N ALA A 58 5.21 8.07 2.73
CA ALA A 58 4.49 7.88 3.99
C ALA A 58 4.63 6.45 4.52
N TYR A 59 4.58 5.47 3.62
CA TYR A 59 4.72 4.06 3.95
C TYR A 59 6.15 3.73 4.36
N LEU A 60 7.14 4.30 3.66
CA LEU A 60 8.55 4.20 4.04
C LEU A 60 8.77 4.76 5.44
N TYR A 61 8.24 5.95 5.73
CA TYR A 61 8.32 6.57 7.05
C TYR A 61 7.76 5.66 8.15
N ALA A 62 6.56 5.11 7.96
CA ALA A 62 5.95 4.17 8.89
C ALA A 62 6.76 2.88 9.07
N GLU A 63 7.34 2.33 7.99
CA GLU A 63 8.17 1.13 8.04
C GLU A 63 9.51 1.37 8.73
N ILE A 64 10.15 2.55 8.56
CA ILE A 64 11.37 2.89 9.29
C ILE A 64 11.07 2.93 10.79
N TRP A 65 9.96 3.57 11.18
CA TRP A 65 9.52 3.58 12.57
C TRP A 65 9.27 2.17 13.11
N ASN A 66 8.43 1.38 12.44
CA ASN A 66 8.04 0.05 12.92
C ASN A 66 9.21 -0.93 13.06
N ARG A 67 10.33 -0.70 12.36
CA ARG A 67 11.53 -1.53 12.46
C ARG A 67 12.54 -1.04 13.49
N HIS A 68 12.61 0.26 13.73
CA HIS A 68 13.74 0.85 14.46
C HIS A 68 13.36 1.79 15.61
N GLN A 69 12.10 2.21 15.70
CA GLN A 69 11.58 3.10 16.74
C GLN A 69 12.43 4.37 16.91
N ASP A 70 12.94 4.90 15.80
CA ASP A 70 13.81 6.09 15.78
C ASP A 70 12.96 7.36 15.96
N ARG A 71 12.98 7.89 17.18
CA ARG A 71 12.22 9.09 17.55
C ARG A 71 12.75 10.35 16.89
N ASP A 72 14.06 10.49 16.73
CA ASP A 72 14.65 11.69 16.10
C ASP A 72 14.25 11.77 14.62
N MET A 73 14.29 10.62 13.92
CA MET A 73 13.76 10.50 12.55
C MET A 73 12.26 10.80 12.52
N LEU A 74 11.49 10.24 13.47
CA LEU A 74 10.04 10.47 13.54
C LEU A 74 9.72 11.97 13.66
N GLU A 75 10.39 12.67 14.58
CA GLU A 75 10.23 14.11 14.83
C GLU A 75 10.68 14.97 13.65
N PHE A 76 11.80 14.61 13.00
CA PHE A 76 12.34 15.36 11.86
C PHE A 76 11.42 15.31 10.64
N PHE A 77 10.91 14.12 10.29
CA PHE A 77 10.11 13.94 9.07
C PHE A 77 8.63 14.27 9.25
N TYR A 78 8.08 14.19 10.47
CA TYR A 78 6.66 14.43 10.71
C TYR A 78 6.12 15.75 10.12
N PRO A 79 6.68 16.94 10.43
CA PRO A 79 6.14 18.19 9.92
C PRO A 79 6.30 18.32 8.39
N ARG A 80 7.33 17.70 7.80
CA ARG A 80 7.56 17.71 6.35
C ARG A 80 6.57 16.80 5.60
N LEU A 81 6.31 15.62 6.15
CA LEU A 81 5.30 14.70 5.62
C LEU A 81 3.89 15.22 5.84
N ARG A 82 3.64 15.95 6.92
CA ARG A 82 2.39 16.69 7.10
C ARG A 82 2.21 17.74 6.01
N HIS A 83 3.22 18.55 5.73
CA HIS A 83 3.14 19.54 4.64
C HIS A 83 2.81 18.87 3.30
N PHE A 84 3.49 17.76 2.99
CA PHE A 84 3.17 16.94 1.81
C PHE A 84 1.71 16.45 1.82
N TYR A 85 1.24 15.91 2.94
CA TYR A 85 -0.13 15.46 3.09
C TYR A 85 -1.14 16.60 2.91
N ASP A 86 -0.91 17.76 3.53
CA ASP A 86 -1.81 18.91 3.46
C ASP A 86 -1.98 19.37 2.00
N PHE A 87 -0.94 19.25 1.16
CA PHE A 87 -1.06 19.45 -0.28
C PHE A 87 -1.96 18.40 -0.94
N ILE A 88 -1.69 17.11 -0.75
CA ILE A 88 -2.50 16.03 -1.37
C ILE A 88 -3.96 16.06 -0.88
N ALA A 89 -4.20 16.39 0.39
CA ALA A 89 -5.53 16.46 0.99
C ALA A 89 -6.32 17.70 0.53
N GLY A 90 -5.68 18.65 -0.17
CA GLY A 90 -6.30 19.87 -0.68
C GLY A 90 -6.46 20.96 0.37
N HIS A 91 -5.67 20.93 1.46
CA HIS A 91 -5.70 21.96 2.50
C HIS A 91 -4.91 23.21 2.12
N ILE A 92 -3.94 23.06 1.22
CA ILE A 92 -3.12 24.17 0.72
C ILE A 92 -3.86 24.85 -0.46
N PRO A 93 -4.01 26.19 -0.49
CA PRO A 93 -4.74 26.89 -1.54
C PRO A 93 -4.27 26.65 -2.97
N SER A 94 -3.00 26.30 -3.17
CA SER A 94 -2.43 25.97 -4.49
C SER A 94 -2.71 24.52 -4.93
N SER A 95 -3.28 23.68 -4.06
CA SER A 95 -3.63 22.32 -4.38
C SER A 95 -4.96 22.23 -5.13
N THR A 96 -4.97 21.46 -6.22
CA THR A 96 -6.18 21.18 -7.01
C THR A 96 -6.75 19.78 -6.75
N TYR A 97 -6.16 19.02 -5.82
CA TYR A 97 -6.54 17.64 -5.51
C TYR A 97 -8.01 17.49 -5.13
N ARG A 98 -8.50 18.37 -4.24
CA ARG A 98 -9.83 18.28 -3.61
C ARG A 98 -10.75 19.42 -4.04
N THR A 99 -10.81 19.65 -5.34
CA THR A 99 -11.62 20.75 -5.94
C THR A 99 -13.08 20.39 -6.18
N ALA A 100 -13.42 19.10 -6.22
CA ALA A 100 -14.79 18.62 -6.42
C ALA A 100 -15.56 18.59 -5.09
N LYS A 101 -16.89 18.67 -5.15
CA LYS A 101 -17.79 18.70 -3.97
C LYS A 101 -18.11 17.33 -3.38
N THR A 102 -17.40 16.28 -3.82
CA THR A 102 -17.63 14.90 -3.35
C THR A 102 -16.53 14.41 -2.42
N ASP A 103 -15.53 15.22 -2.06
CA ASP A 103 -14.34 14.81 -1.29
C ASP A 103 -13.48 13.71 -1.93
N LEU A 104 -13.73 13.35 -3.19
CA LEU A 104 -12.88 12.41 -3.94
C LEU A 104 -11.81 13.18 -4.72
N LEU A 105 -10.57 12.72 -4.59
CA LEU A 105 -9.38 13.42 -5.03
C LEU A 105 -9.05 13.16 -6.50
N ARG A 106 -8.46 14.15 -7.17
CA ARG A 106 -7.98 14.07 -8.56
C ARG A 106 -6.55 14.58 -8.67
N SER A 107 -5.66 13.81 -9.28
CA SER A 107 -4.26 14.20 -9.47
C SER A 107 -3.92 14.66 -10.89
N TRP A 108 -4.91 14.77 -11.77
CA TRP A 108 -4.70 14.92 -13.22
C TRP A 108 -3.98 16.20 -13.64
N ASP A 109 -4.10 17.27 -12.86
CA ASP A 109 -3.38 18.52 -13.11
C ASP A 109 -1.86 18.38 -12.87
N TYR A 110 -1.45 17.38 -12.09
CA TYR A 110 -0.06 17.14 -11.72
C TYR A 110 0.58 16.02 -12.54
N PHE A 111 -0.15 14.95 -12.82
CA PHE A 111 0.33 13.84 -13.64
C PHE A 111 -0.82 13.07 -14.29
N TYR A 112 -0.54 12.44 -15.44
CA TYR A 112 -1.59 11.76 -16.22
C TYR A 112 -2.07 10.43 -15.64
N ASN A 113 -1.31 9.83 -14.72
CA ASN A 113 -1.65 8.54 -14.08
C ASN A 113 -1.95 8.72 -12.58
N SER A 114 -2.84 7.88 -12.04
CA SER A 114 -3.35 8.00 -10.65
C SER A 114 -2.55 7.21 -9.63
N ALA A 115 -1.97 6.07 -10.01
CA ALA A 115 -1.21 5.21 -9.09
C ALA A 115 -0.11 4.38 -9.79
N GLY A 116 0.61 4.98 -10.74
CA GLY A 116 1.85 4.39 -11.26
C GLY A 116 1.65 3.44 -12.44
N TRP A 117 0.43 3.33 -12.95
CA TRP A 117 0.05 2.31 -13.93
C TRP A 117 -0.27 2.87 -15.32
N ASP A 118 0.75 3.23 -16.09
CA ASP A 118 0.70 4.02 -17.32
C ASP A 118 -0.47 3.77 -18.29
N ASP A 119 -0.66 2.53 -18.75
CA ASP A 119 -1.73 2.13 -19.68
C ASP A 119 -2.90 1.41 -18.98
N TYR A 120 -3.08 1.61 -17.66
CA TYR A 120 -4.25 1.09 -16.95
C TYR A 120 -5.53 1.65 -17.62
N PRO A 121 -6.49 0.80 -18.04
CA PRO A 121 -7.48 1.18 -19.05
C PRO A 121 -8.29 2.46 -18.78
N PRO A 122 -8.93 2.66 -17.60
CA PRO A 122 -9.72 3.86 -17.36
C PRO A 122 -8.89 5.14 -17.39
N GLN A 123 -7.70 5.15 -16.78
CA GLN A 123 -6.88 6.35 -16.77
C GLN A 123 -6.27 6.66 -18.13
N TRP A 124 -5.91 5.65 -18.92
CA TRP A 124 -5.37 5.88 -20.25
C TRP A 124 -6.44 6.50 -21.15
N TYR A 125 -7.68 6.03 -21.01
CA TYR A 125 -8.83 6.66 -21.64
C TYR A 125 -9.02 8.11 -21.17
N ILE A 126 -8.98 8.37 -19.86
CA ILE A 126 -9.09 9.73 -19.29
C ILE A 126 -8.03 10.67 -19.86
N TYR A 127 -6.78 10.21 -19.95
CA TYR A 127 -5.69 10.99 -20.52
C TYR A 127 -5.93 11.30 -22.00
N LYS A 128 -6.35 10.33 -22.80
CA LYS A 128 -6.60 10.50 -24.25
C LYS A 128 -7.78 11.41 -24.54
N GLU A 129 -8.87 11.25 -23.80
CA GLU A 129 -10.11 12.00 -23.98
C GLU A 129 -10.18 13.28 -23.13
N LYS A 130 -9.11 13.57 -22.36
CA LYS A 130 -9.01 14.73 -21.46
C LYS A 130 -10.18 14.82 -20.46
N ARG A 131 -10.63 13.66 -19.95
CA ARG A 131 -11.73 13.53 -18.98
C ARG A 131 -11.27 13.78 -17.54
N TYR A 132 -10.63 14.93 -17.31
CA TYR A 132 -10.10 15.30 -15.99
C TYR A 132 -11.21 15.64 -14.97
N ASP A 133 -12.47 15.59 -15.38
CA ASP A 133 -13.67 15.60 -14.54
C ASP A 133 -13.91 14.27 -13.80
N VAL A 134 -13.12 13.23 -14.08
CA VAL A 134 -13.28 11.90 -13.45
C VAL A 134 -12.37 11.78 -12.22
N ALA A 135 -12.83 11.21 -11.12
CA ALA A 135 -11.98 10.92 -9.96
C ALA A 135 -11.62 9.42 -9.86
N PRO A 136 -10.32 9.08 -9.75
CA PRO A 136 -9.87 7.71 -9.49
C PRO A 136 -10.07 7.33 -8.01
N VAL A 137 -10.10 6.03 -7.72
CA VAL A 137 -10.29 5.55 -6.34
C VAL A 137 -8.96 5.56 -5.57
N ALA A 138 -7.87 5.13 -6.21
CA ALA A 138 -6.56 4.99 -5.59
C ALA A 138 -6.04 6.28 -4.95
N THR A 139 -6.17 7.44 -5.61
CA THR A 139 -5.68 8.73 -5.08
C THR A 139 -6.30 9.04 -3.71
N THR A 140 -7.62 8.89 -3.60
CA THR A 140 -8.34 9.11 -2.34
C THR A 140 -7.98 8.06 -1.28
N ALA A 141 -7.92 6.78 -1.69
CA ALA A 141 -7.60 5.69 -0.78
C ALA A 141 -6.19 5.81 -0.17
N HIS A 142 -5.21 6.23 -0.96
CA HIS A 142 -3.85 6.47 -0.47
C HIS A 142 -3.74 7.73 0.39
N ALA A 143 -4.52 8.79 0.12
CA ALA A 143 -4.58 9.96 1.00
C ALA A 143 -5.14 9.60 2.39
N ILE A 144 -6.22 8.79 2.44
CA ILE A 144 -6.75 8.27 3.71
C ILE A 144 -5.68 7.47 4.48
N ARG A 145 -4.93 6.60 3.79
CA ARG A 145 -3.87 5.83 4.43
C ARG A 145 -2.72 6.72 4.91
N PHE A 146 -2.37 7.76 4.16
CA PHE A 146 -1.37 8.75 4.57
C PHE A 146 -1.81 9.47 5.86
N ALA A 147 -3.06 9.93 5.91
CA ALA A 147 -3.64 10.55 7.12
C ALA A 147 -3.55 9.62 8.36
N ARG A 148 -3.85 8.33 8.19
CA ARG A 148 -3.76 7.33 9.27
C ARG A 148 -2.32 7.15 9.79
N ILE A 149 -1.34 7.10 8.88
CA ILE A 149 0.08 7.01 9.25
C ILE A 149 0.49 8.26 10.05
N LEU A 150 0.09 9.46 9.58
CA LEU A 150 0.38 10.70 10.29
C LEU A 150 -0.33 10.77 11.64
N ALA A 151 -1.55 10.25 11.77
CA ALA A 151 -2.24 10.17 13.05
C ALA A 151 -1.51 9.27 14.07
N GLN A 152 -0.98 8.12 13.64
CA GLN A 152 -0.17 7.24 14.50
C GLN A 152 1.13 7.93 14.97
N ALA A 153 1.81 8.61 14.04
CA ALA A 153 3.00 9.39 14.37
C ALA A 153 2.68 10.56 15.31
N ALA A 154 1.59 11.29 15.05
CA ALA A 154 1.13 12.41 15.87
C ALA A 154 0.86 11.99 17.32
N ARG A 155 0.17 10.86 17.54
CA ARG A 155 -0.04 10.30 18.89
C ARG A 155 1.29 10.01 19.60
N THR A 156 2.23 9.37 18.88
CA THR A 156 3.56 9.03 19.42
C THR A 156 4.39 10.27 19.78
N LEU A 157 4.22 11.35 19.02
CA LEU A 157 4.89 12.63 19.22
C LEU A 157 4.15 13.59 20.16
N GLY A 158 2.94 13.24 20.61
CA GLY A 158 2.09 14.11 21.43
C GLY A 158 1.50 15.31 20.68
N ARG A 159 1.39 15.24 19.34
CA ARG A 159 0.83 16.28 18.47
C ARG A 159 -0.69 16.16 18.34
N ASN A 160 -1.38 16.11 19.47
CA ASN A 160 -2.81 15.78 19.52
C ASN A 160 -3.72 16.79 18.79
N GLY A 161 -3.27 18.05 18.62
CA GLY A 161 -4.03 19.06 17.87
C GLY A 161 -4.18 18.78 16.37
N ASP A 162 -3.39 17.85 15.82
CA ASP A 162 -3.45 17.49 14.41
C ASP A 162 -4.42 16.32 14.14
N LEU A 163 -4.80 15.58 15.19
CA LEU A 163 -5.62 14.37 15.06
C LEU A 163 -7.01 14.67 14.51
N ASP A 164 -7.65 15.75 14.97
CA ASP A 164 -9.00 16.14 14.54
C ASP A 164 -9.05 16.40 13.03
N ILE A 165 -7.98 16.96 12.45
CA ILE A 165 -7.87 17.21 11.00
C ILE A 165 -7.83 15.87 10.26
N TYR A 166 -6.91 14.98 10.65
CA TYR A 166 -6.78 13.67 10.00
C TYR A 166 -8.05 12.83 10.13
N GLU A 167 -8.70 12.83 11.29
CA GLU A 167 -9.94 12.10 11.52
C GLU A 167 -11.11 12.64 10.69
N ALA A 168 -11.22 13.97 10.55
CA ALA A 168 -12.20 14.61 9.69
C ALA A 168 -12.00 14.23 8.22
N ASP A 169 -10.76 14.23 7.73
CA ASP A 169 -10.44 13.85 6.34
C ASP A 169 -10.68 12.37 6.06
N ILE A 170 -10.21 11.49 6.96
CA ILE A 170 -10.45 10.03 6.87
C ILE A 170 -11.94 9.76 6.78
N LYS A 171 -12.76 10.44 7.61
CA LYS A 171 -14.21 10.29 7.62
C LYS A 171 -14.82 10.80 6.32
N ALA A 172 -14.53 12.04 5.91
CA ALA A 172 -15.12 12.65 4.71
C ALA A 172 -14.79 11.85 3.44
N MET A 173 -13.50 11.56 3.22
CA MET A 173 -13.04 10.81 2.05
C MET A 173 -13.51 9.35 2.08
N GLY A 174 -13.55 8.72 3.26
CA GLY A 174 -14.07 7.37 3.44
C GLY A 174 -15.57 7.28 3.14
N GLU A 175 -16.37 8.19 3.68
CA GLU A 175 -17.81 8.29 3.40
C GLU A 175 -18.09 8.59 1.93
N ALA A 176 -17.26 9.41 1.28
CA ALA A 176 -17.35 9.68 -0.14
C ALA A 176 -17.11 8.44 -1.01
N LEU A 177 -16.08 7.65 -0.71
CA LEU A 177 -15.81 6.38 -1.40
C LEU A 177 -17.00 5.43 -1.28
N GLN A 178 -17.56 5.31 -0.07
CA GLN A 178 -18.72 4.46 0.20
C GLN A 178 -19.97 4.93 -0.55
N ARG A 179 -20.20 6.25 -0.59
CA ARG A 179 -21.41 6.83 -1.17
C ARG A 179 -21.42 6.86 -2.69
N TYR A 180 -20.28 7.20 -3.31
CA TYR A 180 -20.22 7.53 -4.72
C TYR A 180 -19.51 6.48 -5.58
N SER A 181 -18.50 5.80 -5.03
CA SER A 181 -17.65 4.89 -5.81
C SER A 181 -18.10 3.43 -5.75
N TRP A 182 -18.70 2.95 -4.66
CA TRP A 182 -19.10 1.53 -4.57
C TRP A 182 -20.15 1.16 -5.63
N ASP A 183 -19.80 0.24 -6.55
CA ASP A 183 -20.72 -0.34 -7.52
C ASP A 183 -21.22 -1.69 -7.00
N GLU A 184 -22.44 -1.72 -6.51
CA GLU A 184 -23.05 -2.93 -5.95
C GLU A 184 -23.20 -4.06 -6.98
N ASN A 185 -23.36 -3.74 -8.27
CA ASN A 185 -23.57 -4.74 -9.32
C ASN A 185 -22.26 -5.45 -9.70
N GLU A 186 -21.17 -4.68 -9.74
CA GLU A 186 -19.85 -5.16 -10.14
C GLU A 186 -18.95 -5.45 -8.93
N GLN A 187 -19.41 -5.15 -7.71
CA GLN A 187 -18.75 -5.44 -6.43
C GLN A 187 -17.30 -4.90 -6.35
N VAL A 188 -17.10 -3.68 -6.84
CA VAL A 188 -15.84 -2.95 -6.81
C VAL A 188 -16.07 -1.46 -6.54
N PHE A 189 -15.03 -0.73 -6.15
CA PHE A 189 -15.08 0.72 -6.13
C PHE A 189 -14.72 1.30 -7.51
N SER A 190 -15.53 2.24 -7.96
CA SER A 190 -15.51 2.81 -9.31
C SER A 190 -14.87 4.18 -9.34
N TYR A 191 -14.34 4.52 -10.50
CA TYR A 191 -14.11 5.90 -10.86
C TYR A 191 -15.47 6.61 -10.95
N ILE A 192 -15.51 7.89 -10.61
CA ILE A 192 -16.74 8.69 -10.69
C ILE A 192 -16.56 9.89 -11.60
N GLU A 193 -17.63 10.30 -12.25
CA GLU A 193 -17.68 11.51 -13.06
C GLU A 193 -18.23 12.67 -12.23
N HIS A 194 -17.64 13.85 -12.37
CA HIS A 194 -18.17 15.11 -11.85
C HIS A 194 -18.85 15.93 -12.96
N ASP A 195 -19.85 16.74 -12.58
CA ASP A 195 -20.37 17.79 -13.46
C ASP A 195 -19.50 19.05 -13.42
N ALA A 196 -19.88 20.08 -14.19
CA ALA A 196 -19.14 21.35 -14.24
C ALA A 196 -19.09 22.10 -12.90
N ASP A 197 -20.03 21.82 -11.99
CA ASP A 197 -20.10 22.40 -10.65
C ASP A 197 -19.40 21.55 -9.59
N GLY A 198 -18.75 20.45 -10.01
CA GLY A 198 -18.01 19.52 -9.17
C GLY A 198 -18.89 18.53 -8.40
N HIS A 199 -20.19 18.41 -8.70
CA HIS A 199 -21.05 17.42 -8.06
C HIS A 199 -20.93 16.06 -8.72
N PHE A 200 -21.28 15.00 -7.98
CA PHE A 200 -21.35 13.65 -8.51
C PHE A 200 -22.36 13.55 -9.66
N ARG A 201 -21.91 13.05 -10.81
CA ARG A 201 -22.73 12.79 -11.99
C ARG A 201 -23.06 11.30 -12.16
N GLY A 202 -22.10 10.42 -11.87
CA GLY A 202 -22.29 8.98 -12.05
C GLY A 202 -21.01 8.17 -11.92
N ILE A 203 -21.15 6.84 -11.96
CA ILE A 203 -20.02 5.92 -12.09
C ILE A 203 -19.48 5.99 -13.51
N PHE A 204 -18.16 6.10 -13.65
CA PHE A 204 -17.47 6.10 -14.93
C PHE A 204 -17.47 4.70 -15.55
N ARG A 205 -18.08 4.59 -16.73
CA ARG A 205 -18.29 3.32 -17.44
C ARG A 205 -17.43 3.24 -18.68
N ASP A 206 -17.00 2.03 -19.00
CA ASP A 206 -16.31 1.74 -20.25
C ASP A 206 -17.25 2.08 -21.43
N PRO A 207 -16.87 3.00 -22.34
CA PRO A 207 -17.75 3.43 -23.42
C PRO A 207 -18.13 2.30 -24.37
N ALA A 208 -17.29 1.27 -24.51
CA ALA A 208 -17.54 0.17 -25.44
C ALA A 208 -18.56 -0.85 -24.89
N SER A 209 -18.44 -1.24 -23.61
CA SER A 209 -19.28 -2.27 -23.01
C SER A 209 -20.38 -1.74 -22.07
N GLY A 210 -20.27 -0.50 -21.60
CA GLY A 210 -21.13 0.06 -20.55
C GLY A 210 -20.88 -0.51 -19.14
N ARG A 211 -19.93 -1.45 -18.99
CA ARG A 211 -19.54 -2.00 -17.70
C ARG A 211 -18.71 -1.00 -16.91
N ASN A 212 -18.52 -1.29 -15.63
CA ASN A 212 -17.66 -0.51 -14.76
C ASN A 212 -16.23 -0.43 -15.33
N PHE A 213 -15.68 0.79 -15.47
CA PHE A 213 -14.35 0.95 -16.06
C PHE A 213 -13.21 0.75 -15.05
N ASN A 214 -13.48 0.23 -13.85
CA ASN A 214 -12.47 0.03 -12.80
C ASN A 214 -12.42 -1.40 -12.25
N LEU A 215 -12.56 -2.40 -13.13
CA LEU A 215 -12.39 -3.82 -12.80
C LEU A 215 -10.90 -4.18 -12.76
N GLY A 216 -10.19 -3.68 -11.75
CA GLY A 216 -8.77 -3.91 -11.57
C GLY A 216 -8.28 -3.50 -10.18
N MET A 217 -6.96 -3.41 -10.00
CA MET A 217 -6.34 -3.15 -8.69
C MET A 217 -6.77 -1.81 -8.07
N ASP A 218 -7.04 -0.78 -8.86
CA ASP A 218 -7.53 0.50 -8.36
C ASP A 218 -8.89 0.33 -7.64
N GLY A 219 -9.81 -0.44 -8.22
CA GLY A 219 -11.15 -0.66 -7.67
C GLY A 219 -11.18 -1.46 -6.36
N VAL A 220 -10.06 -2.07 -5.97
CA VAL A 220 -9.90 -2.76 -4.69
C VAL A 220 -8.96 -2.03 -3.72
N THR A 221 -8.39 -0.89 -4.13
CA THR A 221 -7.47 -0.08 -3.30
C THR A 221 -8.10 0.46 -2.00
N PRO A 222 -9.43 0.60 -1.83
CA PRO A 222 -10.01 0.93 -0.51
C PRO A 222 -9.70 -0.09 0.61
N LEU A 223 -9.27 -1.32 0.27
CA LEU A 223 -8.66 -2.25 1.23
C LEU A 223 -7.43 -1.63 1.90
N VAL A 224 -6.58 -0.92 1.13
CA VAL A 224 -5.39 -0.22 1.62
C VAL A 224 -5.78 0.91 2.55
N ALA A 225 -6.84 1.66 2.24
CA ALA A 225 -7.35 2.74 3.08
C ALA A 225 -7.94 2.25 4.42
N GLY A 226 -8.39 0.98 4.47
CA GLY A 226 -9.04 0.41 5.66
C GLY A 226 -10.43 1.00 5.92
N VAL A 227 -11.17 1.33 4.84
CA VAL A 227 -12.52 1.93 4.90
C VAL A 227 -13.63 1.00 4.40
N CYS A 228 -13.29 -0.20 3.94
CA CYS A 228 -14.27 -1.20 3.49
C CYS A 228 -15.10 -1.72 4.67
N THR A 229 -16.39 -1.95 4.43
CA THR A 229 -17.21 -2.80 5.31
C THR A 229 -16.71 -4.25 5.26
N ASN A 230 -17.09 -5.08 6.24
CA ASN A 230 -16.70 -6.50 6.25
C ASN A 230 -17.11 -7.24 4.98
N ARG A 231 -18.34 -7.00 4.49
CA ARG A 231 -18.83 -7.58 3.23
C ARG A 231 -17.99 -7.14 2.03
N GLN A 232 -17.72 -5.85 1.89
CA GLN A 232 -16.88 -5.34 0.80
C GLN A 232 -15.47 -5.91 0.88
N ARG A 233 -14.89 -5.96 2.08
CA ARG A 233 -13.56 -6.54 2.31
C ARG A 233 -13.49 -7.98 1.81
N ASP A 234 -14.48 -8.81 2.16
CA ASP A 234 -14.54 -10.20 1.72
C ASP A 234 -14.68 -10.31 0.19
N LEU A 235 -15.62 -9.58 -0.41
CA LEU A 235 -15.81 -9.57 -1.87
C LEU A 235 -14.55 -9.16 -2.64
N LEU A 236 -13.82 -8.15 -2.14
CA LEU A 236 -12.61 -7.65 -2.79
C LEU A 236 -11.43 -8.63 -2.64
N PHE A 237 -11.25 -9.27 -1.48
CA PHE A 237 -10.25 -10.33 -1.31
C PHE A 237 -10.60 -11.59 -2.11
N ASP A 238 -11.87 -11.94 -2.22
CA ASP A 238 -12.33 -13.05 -3.07
C ASP A 238 -12.02 -12.76 -4.54
N ARG A 239 -12.25 -11.53 -5.01
CA ARG A 239 -11.86 -11.11 -6.37
C ARG A 239 -10.35 -11.19 -6.59
N LEU A 240 -9.55 -10.67 -5.66
CA LEU A 240 -8.09 -10.71 -5.72
C LEU A 240 -7.53 -12.15 -5.72
N SER A 241 -8.18 -13.07 -5.02
CA SER A 241 -7.73 -14.47 -4.87
C SER A 241 -8.29 -15.44 -5.92
N SER A 242 -9.30 -14.99 -6.68
CA SER A 242 -10.00 -15.77 -7.70
C SER A 242 -9.17 -15.94 -8.98
N PRO A 243 -8.93 -17.19 -9.44
CA PRO A 243 -8.21 -17.44 -10.68
C PRO A 243 -8.99 -17.07 -11.94
N GLN A 244 -10.32 -16.91 -11.84
CA GLN A 244 -11.15 -16.43 -12.94
C GLN A 244 -11.08 -14.91 -13.07
N ALA A 245 -10.91 -14.19 -11.96
CA ALA A 245 -10.81 -12.74 -11.92
C ALA A 245 -9.34 -12.30 -11.98
N MET A 246 -8.68 -12.09 -10.83
CA MET A 246 -7.38 -11.42 -10.79
C MET A 246 -6.19 -12.35 -10.49
N TRP A 247 -6.37 -13.48 -9.84
CA TRP A 247 -5.25 -14.33 -9.46
C TRP A 247 -4.69 -15.11 -10.66
N THR A 248 -3.36 -15.13 -10.79
CA THR A 248 -2.65 -15.91 -11.83
C THR A 248 -1.57 -16.79 -11.20
N PRO A 249 -1.00 -17.77 -11.94
CA PRO A 249 0.09 -18.59 -11.43
C PRO A 249 1.36 -17.82 -11.03
N ILE A 250 1.49 -16.55 -11.43
CA ILE A 250 2.67 -15.70 -11.18
C ILE A 250 2.36 -14.46 -10.32
N GLY A 251 1.14 -14.37 -9.75
CA GLY A 251 0.72 -13.24 -8.92
C GLY A 251 -0.59 -12.64 -9.40
N ILE A 252 -0.88 -11.42 -8.97
CA ILE A 252 -2.17 -10.77 -9.21
C ILE A 252 -2.11 -9.94 -10.49
N SER A 253 -3.05 -10.17 -11.41
CA SER A 253 -3.25 -9.36 -12.61
C SER A 253 -3.69 -7.95 -12.25
N THR A 254 -3.14 -6.95 -12.94
CA THR A 254 -3.50 -5.54 -12.71
C THR A 254 -4.95 -5.24 -13.05
N VAL A 255 -5.49 -5.92 -14.07
CA VAL A 255 -6.88 -5.81 -14.55
C VAL A 255 -7.55 -7.18 -14.41
N ASP A 256 -8.82 -7.19 -14.03
CA ASP A 256 -9.63 -8.39 -13.97
C ASP A 256 -9.68 -9.09 -15.35
N GLN A 257 -9.36 -10.38 -15.40
CA GLN A 257 -9.31 -11.15 -16.65
C GLN A 257 -10.68 -11.29 -17.34
N GLN A 258 -11.78 -10.98 -16.65
CA GLN A 258 -13.15 -10.96 -17.19
C GLN A 258 -13.61 -9.56 -17.60
N ALA A 259 -12.78 -8.52 -17.42
CA ALA A 259 -13.10 -7.18 -17.88
C ALA A 259 -13.13 -7.16 -19.43
N PRO A 260 -14.10 -6.47 -20.07
CA PRO A 260 -14.17 -6.41 -21.54
C PRO A 260 -12.95 -5.76 -22.20
N TYR A 261 -12.24 -4.92 -21.44
CA TYR A 261 -11.04 -4.21 -21.85
C TYR A 261 -9.75 -4.90 -21.36
N TYR A 262 -9.83 -6.12 -20.80
CA TYR A 262 -8.64 -6.89 -20.44
C TYR A 262 -7.82 -7.23 -21.69
N ARG A 263 -6.49 -7.11 -21.57
CA ARG A 263 -5.53 -7.43 -22.62
C ARG A 263 -4.45 -8.33 -22.05
N THR A 264 -3.84 -9.15 -22.91
CA THR A 264 -2.72 -10.03 -22.54
C THR A 264 -1.37 -9.48 -22.96
N ASP A 265 -1.36 -8.40 -23.73
CA ASP A 265 -0.20 -7.77 -24.36
C ASP A 265 0.08 -6.34 -23.86
N GLY A 266 -0.71 -5.84 -22.90
CA GLY A 266 -0.53 -4.52 -22.30
C GLY A 266 0.49 -4.53 -21.16
N TYR A 267 0.91 -3.33 -20.75
CA TYR A 267 1.97 -3.12 -19.76
C TYR A 267 1.41 -3.21 -18.33
N TRP A 268 0.41 -2.41 -18.00
CA TRP A 268 -0.44 -2.46 -16.80
C TRP A 268 -1.82 -3.09 -17.08
N ASN A 269 -1.91 -3.88 -18.15
CA ASN A 269 -3.07 -4.67 -18.52
C ASN A 269 -2.62 -5.97 -19.19
N GLY A 270 -2.48 -7.04 -18.39
CA GLY A 270 -1.91 -8.32 -18.85
C GLY A 270 -0.57 -8.69 -18.23
N CYS A 271 -0.05 -7.86 -17.34
CA CYS A 271 1.15 -8.15 -16.55
C CYS A 271 0.91 -8.10 -15.04
N VAL A 272 1.81 -8.76 -14.33
CA VAL A 272 1.97 -8.72 -12.88
C VAL A 272 3.10 -7.76 -12.52
N TRP A 273 2.81 -6.94 -11.52
CA TRP A 273 3.69 -5.92 -10.96
C TRP A 273 3.79 -6.10 -9.45
N MET A 274 4.98 -5.98 -8.89
CA MET A 274 5.21 -6.17 -7.46
C MET A 274 4.63 -5.09 -6.51
N PRO A 275 4.59 -3.77 -6.84
CA PRO A 275 4.30 -2.73 -5.85
C PRO A 275 2.87 -2.78 -5.31
N HIS A 276 1.86 -2.93 -6.17
CA HIS A 276 0.47 -2.96 -5.72
C HIS A 276 0.16 -4.21 -4.88
N GLN A 277 0.81 -5.34 -5.20
CA GLN A 277 0.71 -6.56 -4.40
C GLN A 277 1.30 -6.37 -3.00
N TRP A 278 2.29 -5.51 -2.81
CA TRP A 278 2.80 -5.18 -1.47
C TRP A 278 1.75 -4.46 -0.63
N PHE A 279 0.99 -3.53 -1.24
CA PHE A 279 -0.10 -2.87 -0.55
C PHE A 279 -1.20 -3.86 -0.14
N PHE A 280 -1.60 -4.76 -1.03
CA PHE A 280 -2.60 -5.79 -0.71
C PHE A 280 -2.09 -6.83 0.28
N TRP A 281 -0.80 -7.14 0.27
CA TRP A 281 -0.17 -8.00 1.28
C TRP A 281 -0.27 -7.39 2.68
N LYS A 282 0.09 -6.11 2.86
CA LYS A 282 -0.07 -5.39 4.13
C LYS A 282 -1.55 -5.30 4.55
N ALA A 283 -2.46 -5.00 3.61
CA ALA A 283 -3.90 -4.96 3.88
C ALA A 283 -4.48 -6.33 4.26
N ALA A 284 -3.94 -7.43 3.70
CA ALA A 284 -4.33 -8.79 4.06
C ALA A 284 -3.91 -9.13 5.50
N LEU A 285 -2.75 -8.66 5.96
CA LEU A 285 -2.34 -8.78 7.37
C LEU A 285 -3.30 -8.01 8.29
N ASP A 286 -3.71 -6.79 7.91
CA ASP A 286 -4.72 -6.01 8.66
C ASP A 286 -6.10 -6.66 8.71
N ALA A 287 -6.39 -7.59 7.81
CA ALA A 287 -7.66 -8.30 7.66
C ALA A 287 -7.63 -9.74 8.21
N ASN A 288 -6.55 -10.13 8.89
CA ASN A 288 -6.30 -11.50 9.34
C ASN A 288 -6.45 -12.55 8.21
N ARG A 289 -5.91 -12.23 7.03
CA ARG A 289 -5.89 -13.09 5.83
C ARG A 289 -4.46 -13.60 5.57
N ALA A 290 -3.85 -14.19 6.60
CA ALA A 290 -2.46 -14.65 6.59
C ALA A 290 -2.12 -15.56 5.40
N ASP A 291 -3.01 -16.50 5.08
CA ASP A 291 -2.83 -17.41 3.94
C ASP A 291 -2.74 -16.68 2.60
N PHE A 292 -3.60 -15.67 2.40
CA PHE A 292 -3.58 -14.87 1.18
C PHE A 292 -2.33 -13.99 1.11
N ALA A 293 -1.96 -13.34 2.23
CA ALA A 293 -0.71 -12.58 2.34
C ALA A 293 0.52 -13.44 2.00
N ARG A 294 0.60 -14.64 2.58
CA ARG A 294 1.66 -15.60 2.31
C ARG A 294 1.68 -16.04 0.86
N ARG A 295 0.52 -16.29 0.25
CA ARG A 295 0.40 -16.66 -1.15
C ARG A 295 0.96 -15.57 -2.07
N ILE A 296 0.74 -14.29 -1.78
CA ILE A 296 1.36 -13.18 -2.51
C ILE A 296 2.90 -13.28 -2.42
N ALA A 297 3.43 -13.31 -1.20
CA ALA A 297 4.87 -13.31 -0.95
C ALA A 297 5.57 -14.52 -1.58
N ASP A 298 5.09 -15.73 -1.31
CA ASP A 298 5.66 -16.98 -1.83
C ASP A 298 5.62 -17.04 -3.37
N THR A 299 4.50 -16.62 -3.98
CA THR A 299 4.38 -16.59 -5.45
C THR A 299 5.38 -15.62 -6.07
N ALA A 300 5.47 -14.41 -5.52
CA ALA A 300 6.38 -13.39 -6.04
C ALA A 300 7.85 -13.76 -5.85
N LEU A 301 8.23 -14.30 -4.68
CA LEU A 301 9.59 -14.74 -4.40
C LEU A 301 10.02 -15.89 -5.32
N LYS A 302 9.14 -16.86 -5.58
CA LYS A 302 9.40 -17.97 -6.52
C LYS A 302 9.53 -17.46 -7.95
N LEU A 303 8.62 -16.58 -8.39
CA LEU A 303 8.70 -15.97 -9.72
C LEU A 303 10.03 -15.24 -9.90
N TRP A 304 10.36 -14.37 -8.96
CA TRP A 304 11.58 -13.57 -8.99
C TRP A 304 12.83 -14.45 -9.02
N LYS A 305 12.91 -15.44 -8.12
CA LYS A 305 14.02 -16.39 -8.09
C LYS A 305 14.17 -17.13 -9.42
N ASN A 306 13.08 -17.65 -9.97
CA ASN A 306 13.13 -18.40 -11.22
C ASN A 306 13.59 -17.52 -12.39
N GLU A 307 13.13 -16.27 -12.48
CA GLU A 307 13.55 -15.35 -13.54
C GLU A 307 15.02 -14.95 -13.40
N VAL A 308 15.48 -14.65 -12.19
CA VAL A 308 16.89 -14.33 -11.92
C VAL A 308 17.79 -15.52 -12.22
N ASP A 309 17.42 -16.74 -11.79
CA ASP A 309 18.20 -17.95 -12.06
C ASP A 309 18.32 -18.25 -13.57
N GLN A 310 17.31 -17.88 -14.37
CA GLN A 310 17.29 -18.13 -15.81
C GLN A 310 17.94 -17.02 -16.64
N SER A 311 17.72 -15.76 -16.28
CA SER A 311 18.09 -14.60 -17.10
C SER A 311 19.28 -13.82 -16.55
N PHE A 312 19.62 -14.00 -15.27
CA PHE A 312 20.54 -13.15 -14.51
C PHE A 312 20.10 -11.68 -14.39
N TYR A 313 18.85 -11.35 -14.74
CA TYR A 313 18.30 -10.00 -14.66
C TYR A 313 17.26 -9.85 -13.54
N CYS A 314 17.27 -8.66 -12.92
CA CYS A 314 16.16 -8.13 -12.13
C CYS A 314 15.27 -7.32 -13.07
N LEU A 315 14.04 -7.77 -13.33
CA LEU A 315 13.17 -7.20 -14.35
C LEU A 315 12.04 -6.37 -13.73
N GLU A 316 11.45 -5.51 -14.55
CA GLU A 316 10.48 -4.48 -14.15
C GLU A 316 9.09 -5.04 -13.88
N HIS A 317 8.59 -5.89 -14.79
CA HIS A 317 7.27 -6.51 -14.71
C HIS A 317 7.27 -7.90 -15.33
N PHE A 318 6.18 -8.65 -15.16
CA PHE A 318 6.09 -10.04 -15.60
C PHE A 318 4.84 -10.28 -16.42
N SER A 319 5.00 -10.73 -17.66
CA SER A 319 3.87 -11.03 -18.55
C SER A 319 3.12 -12.27 -18.07
N ILE A 320 1.79 -12.19 -17.92
CA ILE A 320 0.96 -13.32 -17.48
C ILE A 320 1.03 -14.47 -18.49
N THR A 321 1.02 -14.16 -19.78
CA THR A 321 1.02 -15.15 -20.86
C THR A 321 2.33 -15.93 -20.94
N SER A 322 3.47 -15.24 -20.94
CA SER A 322 4.78 -15.90 -21.06
C SER A 322 5.35 -16.37 -19.72
N ARG A 323 4.89 -15.77 -18.62
CA ARG A 323 5.46 -15.94 -17.27
C ARG A 323 6.93 -15.54 -17.15
N ARG A 324 7.39 -14.69 -18.08
CA ARG A 324 8.74 -14.15 -18.11
C ARG A 324 8.74 -12.68 -17.71
N GLY A 325 9.83 -12.26 -17.11
CA GLY A 325 10.10 -10.86 -16.87
C GLY A 325 10.28 -10.10 -18.19
N ALA A 326 9.90 -8.83 -18.19
CA ALA A 326 9.98 -7.91 -19.31
C ALA A 326 10.26 -6.49 -18.81
N GLY A 327 10.39 -5.54 -19.74
CA GLY A 327 10.72 -4.15 -19.45
C GLY A 327 12.21 -3.95 -19.14
N CYS A 328 12.52 -2.99 -18.28
CA CYS A 328 13.90 -2.65 -17.96
C CYS A 328 14.61 -3.75 -17.15
N CYS A 329 15.91 -3.97 -17.43
CA CYS A 329 16.76 -4.89 -16.68
C CYS A 329 17.58 -4.16 -15.60
N HIS A 330 17.92 -4.88 -14.52
CA HIS A 330 18.48 -4.31 -13.30
C HIS A 330 17.58 -3.24 -12.68
N PHE A 331 16.27 -3.50 -12.71
CA PHE A 331 15.25 -2.59 -12.23
C PHE A 331 15.06 -2.75 -10.73
N GLY A 332 15.52 -1.75 -9.98
CA GLY A 332 15.42 -1.69 -8.52
C GLY A 332 14.21 -0.89 -8.02
N GLY A 333 13.51 -0.19 -8.92
CA GLY A 333 12.32 0.60 -8.60
C GLY A 333 11.20 -0.22 -7.97
N LEU A 334 10.24 -0.57 -8.79
CA LEU A 334 8.98 -1.20 -8.36
C LEU A 334 9.12 -2.69 -8.01
N SER A 335 10.29 -3.29 -8.25
CA SER A 335 10.59 -4.67 -7.87
C SER A 335 11.14 -4.81 -6.44
N SER A 336 11.46 -3.70 -5.77
CA SER A 336 11.91 -3.67 -4.36
C SER A 336 11.03 -4.41 -3.35
N PRO A 337 9.69 -4.54 -3.51
CA PRO A 337 8.86 -5.38 -2.64
C PRO A 337 9.33 -6.82 -2.45
N VAL A 338 10.08 -7.37 -3.40
CA VAL A 338 10.69 -8.70 -3.26
C VAL A 338 11.58 -8.78 -2.01
N LEU A 339 12.35 -7.73 -1.72
CA LEU A 339 13.18 -7.66 -0.52
C LEU A 339 12.30 -7.59 0.75
N ASN A 340 11.22 -6.81 0.72
CA ASN A 340 10.31 -6.70 1.86
C ASN A 340 9.65 -8.04 2.22
N TRP A 341 9.19 -8.79 1.21
CA TRP A 341 8.62 -10.12 1.45
C TRP A 341 9.68 -11.11 1.94
N TYR A 342 10.89 -11.07 1.39
CA TYR A 342 11.97 -11.91 1.92
C TYR A 342 12.27 -11.57 3.39
N GLY A 343 12.39 -10.27 3.71
CA GLY A 343 12.58 -9.75 5.06
C GLY A 343 11.52 -10.26 6.04
N ALA A 344 10.25 -10.10 5.68
CA ALA A 344 9.11 -10.44 6.54
C ALA A 344 8.95 -11.93 6.85
N TYR A 345 9.44 -12.83 5.98
CA TYR A 345 9.24 -14.28 6.14
C TYR A 345 10.53 -15.05 6.46
N TYR A 346 11.72 -14.47 6.26
CA TYR A 346 12.99 -15.22 6.34
C TYR A 346 14.09 -14.59 7.20
N ILE A 347 14.00 -13.33 7.60
CA ILE A 347 15.03 -12.68 8.42
C ILE A 347 14.71 -12.87 9.91
N PRO A 348 15.51 -13.64 10.68
CA PRO A 348 15.24 -13.90 12.10
C PRO A 348 15.09 -12.63 12.94
N GLY A 349 14.24 -12.70 13.96
CA GLY A 349 13.93 -11.59 14.87
C GLY A 349 13.04 -10.51 14.26
N ARG A 350 12.64 -10.65 12.99
CA ARG A 350 11.79 -9.67 12.31
C ARG A 350 10.33 -9.81 12.75
N LEU A 351 9.77 -8.75 13.33
CA LEU A 351 8.32 -8.56 13.49
C LEU A 351 7.76 -7.70 12.36
N THR A 352 6.63 -8.10 11.79
CA THR A 352 5.97 -7.40 10.68
C THR A 352 4.44 -7.45 10.83
N GLY A 353 3.78 -6.30 10.94
CA GLY A 353 2.32 -6.19 10.91
C GLY A 353 1.78 -5.65 9.59
N GLY A 354 0.46 -5.41 9.53
CA GLY A 354 -0.17 -4.66 8.44
C GLY A 354 0.05 -3.14 8.56
N PHE A 355 -0.80 -2.33 7.94
CA PHE A 355 -0.72 -0.87 8.05
C PHE A 355 -1.29 -0.32 9.35
N ASP A 356 -2.24 -1.03 9.97
CA ASP A 356 -2.87 -0.57 11.20
C ASP A 356 -2.01 -0.91 12.44
N THR A 357 -0.90 -1.63 12.27
CA THR A 357 0.04 -1.98 13.34
C THR A 357 1.12 -0.90 13.51
N TRP A 358 1.23 -0.39 14.74
CA TRP A 358 2.30 0.50 15.19
C TRP A 358 3.12 -0.18 16.28
N ILE A 359 4.43 -0.35 16.05
CA ILE A 359 5.36 -1.01 16.97
C ILE A 359 6.07 0.08 17.77
N ALA A 360 5.60 0.35 18.99
CA ALA A 360 6.12 1.40 19.86
C ALA A 360 7.48 1.05 20.49
N GLY A 361 7.78 -0.24 20.60
CA GLY A 361 9.04 -0.75 21.12
C GLY A 361 9.16 -2.23 20.85
N GLN A 362 10.38 -2.74 20.65
CA GLN A 362 10.64 -4.17 20.54
C GLN A 362 12.04 -4.52 21.04
N LYS A 363 12.20 -5.73 21.58
CA LYS A 363 13.47 -6.24 22.09
C LYS A 363 13.53 -7.76 22.04
N GLN A 364 14.72 -8.28 21.76
CA GLN A 364 15.06 -9.68 21.99
C GLN A 364 15.78 -9.80 23.34
N SER A 365 15.39 -10.76 24.17
CA SER A 365 15.99 -11.03 25.49
C SER A 365 16.08 -12.53 25.74
N GLY A 366 17.24 -13.11 25.40
CA GLY A 366 17.45 -14.56 25.49
C GLY A 366 16.46 -15.32 24.59
N ASN A 367 15.61 -16.13 25.19
CA ASN A 367 14.61 -16.96 24.52
C ASN A 367 13.23 -16.29 24.35
N GLU A 368 13.12 -15.00 24.71
CA GLU A 368 11.88 -14.23 24.61
C GLU A 368 12.07 -13.01 23.72
N PHE A 369 11.15 -12.83 22.78
CA PHE A 369 10.95 -11.59 22.05
C PHE A 369 9.78 -10.82 22.67
N THR A 370 9.91 -9.51 22.85
CA THR A 370 8.84 -8.64 23.36
C THR A 370 8.63 -7.46 22.43
N ALA A 371 7.38 -7.08 22.17
CA ALA A 371 7.02 -5.86 21.47
C ALA A 371 5.83 -5.14 22.11
N GLU A 372 5.90 -3.83 22.21
CA GLU A 372 4.79 -2.94 22.58
C GLU A 372 4.06 -2.50 21.30
N LEU A 373 2.77 -2.75 21.24
CA LEU A 373 1.96 -2.61 20.02
C LEU A 373 0.77 -1.68 20.27
N GLU A 374 0.43 -0.89 19.25
CA GLU A 374 -0.89 -0.29 19.05
C GLU A 374 -1.43 -0.81 17.71
N ILE A 375 -2.61 -1.42 17.73
CA ILE A 375 -3.26 -1.99 16.55
C ILE A 375 -4.58 -1.25 16.34
N GLY A 376 -4.63 -0.42 15.29
CA GLY A 376 -5.83 0.32 14.89
C GLY A 376 -6.91 -0.56 14.27
N GLY A 377 -7.98 0.06 13.75
CA GLY A 377 -9.12 -0.61 13.14
C GLY A 377 -10.30 -0.82 14.10
N ASN A 378 -11.24 -1.70 13.74
CA ASN A 378 -12.46 -1.96 14.51
C ASN A 378 -12.21 -3.00 15.61
N ALA A 379 -12.87 -2.86 16.77
CA ALA A 379 -12.64 -3.72 17.94
C ALA A 379 -13.02 -5.19 17.74
N ASP A 380 -13.97 -5.50 16.85
CA ASP A 380 -14.40 -6.87 16.57
C ASP A 380 -13.54 -7.57 15.50
N ASP A 381 -12.60 -6.85 14.88
CA ASP A 381 -11.73 -7.39 13.85
C ASP A 381 -10.43 -7.97 14.45
N LEU A 382 -9.81 -8.87 13.71
CA LEU A 382 -8.49 -9.44 14.02
C LEU A 382 -7.46 -8.98 12.98
N ALA A 383 -6.19 -8.97 13.38
CA ALA A 383 -5.05 -8.76 12.50
C ALA A 383 -4.03 -9.91 12.65
N THR A 384 -3.24 -10.13 11.60
CA THR A 384 -2.09 -11.04 11.63
C THR A 384 -0.79 -10.24 11.72
N LEU A 385 0.07 -10.60 12.66
CA LEU A 385 1.48 -10.23 12.68
C LEU A 385 2.33 -11.43 12.28
N LEU A 386 3.42 -11.16 11.57
CA LEU A 386 4.44 -12.13 11.20
C LEU A 386 5.65 -11.95 12.10
N TYR A 387 6.17 -13.03 12.66
CA TYR A 387 7.43 -13.02 13.40
C TYR A 387 8.34 -14.14 12.93
N VAL A 388 9.58 -13.84 12.52
CA VAL A 388 10.53 -14.88 12.09
C VAL A 388 11.34 -15.35 13.30
N ALA A 389 11.15 -16.61 13.68
CA ALA A 389 11.87 -17.23 14.78
C ALA A 389 13.36 -17.44 14.47
N GLU A 390 14.19 -17.50 15.53
CA GLU A 390 15.63 -17.79 15.44
C GLU A 390 15.91 -19.23 14.99
N ASP A 391 15.04 -20.17 15.37
CA ASP A 391 15.13 -21.59 15.08
C ASP A 391 13.77 -22.25 14.87
N ASP A 392 13.78 -23.52 14.49
CA ASP A 392 12.59 -24.33 14.22
C ASP A 392 11.94 -24.90 15.50
N GLY A 393 12.30 -24.34 16.66
CA GLY A 393 11.74 -24.76 17.94
C GLY A 393 10.24 -24.43 18.07
N PRO A 394 9.56 -25.03 19.06
CA PRO A 394 8.20 -24.62 19.38
C PRO A 394 8.17 -23.23 20.02
N TYR A 395 7.26 -22.37 19.56
CA TYR A 395 7.03 -21.04 20.15
C TYR A 395 5.59 -20.90 20.67
N ALA A 396 5.39 -20.00 21.62
CA ALA A 396 4.08 -19.50 22.02
C ALA A 396 4.06 -17.97 21.95
N ALA A 397 2.90 -17.42 21.60
CA ALA A 397 2.65 -15.98 21.67
C ALA A 397 1.65 -15.68 22.79
N ILE A 398 1.93 -14.62 23.54
CA ILE A 398 1.12 -14.10 24.64
C ILE A 398 0.93 -12.61 24.40
N TYR A 399 -0.30 -12.12 24.40
CA TYR A 399 -0.62 -10.71 24.26
C TYR A 399 -1.44 -10.24 25.46
N ASN A 400 -0.96 -9.23 26.18
CA ASN A 400 -1.58 -8.75 27.43
C ASN A 400 -1.90 -9.89 28.42
N ASP A 401 -0.91 -10.75 28.67
CA ASP A 401 -0.98 -11.94 29.54
C ASP A 401 -1.99 -13.03 29.12
N ILE A 402 -2.54 -12.93 27.90
CA ILE A 402 -3.45 -13.91 27.32
C ILE A 402 -2.74 -14.65 26.19
N ALA A 403 -2.79 -15.99 26.21
CA ALA A 403 -2.27 -16.79 25.10
C ALA A 403 -3.08 -16.52 23.82
N VAL A 404 -2.38 -16.25 22.71
CA VAL A 404 -3.00 -15.95 21.42
C VAL A 404 -2.64 -17.00 20.36
N PRO A 405 -3.47 -17.17 19.31
CA PRO A 405 -3.14 -18.09 18.22
C PRO A 405 -1.78 -17.74 17.60
N CYS A 406 -0.94 -18.76 17.47
CA CYS A 406 0.39 -18.68 16.90
C CYS A 406 0.65 -19.97 16.11
N ALA A 407 0.83 -19.85 14.81
CA ALA A 407 1.05 -20.98 13.91
C ALA A 407 2.35 -20.80 13.13
N ALA A 408 3.08 -21.88 12.90
CA ALA A 408 4.20 -21.87 11.97
C ALA A 408 3.66 -21.75 10.53
N SER A 409 4.41 -21.04 9.70
CA SER A 409 4.05 -20.68 8.34
C SER A 409 5.20 -21.08 7.39
N LEU A 410 5.66 -20.15 6.54
CA LEU A 410 6.76 -20.37 5.61
C LEU A 410 8.10 -20.39 6.37
N GLY A 411 8.75 -21.55 6.43
CA GLY A 411 10.02 -21.72 7.13
C GLY A 411 9.87 -21.47 8.63
N LYS A 412 10.66 -20.53 9.17
CA LYS A 412 10.66 -20.12 10.59
C LYS A 412 9.66 -19.00 10.91
N CYS A 413 8.89 -18.54 9.93
CA CYS A 413 7.90 -17.51 10.15
C CYS A 413 6.72 -18.05 10.98
N LEU A 414 6.35 -17.30 12.01
CA LEU A 414 5.16 -17.49 12.82
C LEU A 414 4.09 -16.48 12.39
N GLU A 415 2.85 -16.95 12.25
CA GLU A 415 1.66 -16.13 12.07
C GLU A 415 0.95 -16.01 13.42
N ILE A 416 0.79 -14.78 13.91
CA ILE A 416 0.24 -14.46 15.23
C ILE A 416 -1.03 -13.64 15.03
N THR A 417 -2.16 -14.13 15.56
CA THR A 417 -3.44 -13.44 15.46
C THR A 417 -3.69 -12.59 16.69
N LEU A 418 -3.90 -11.27 16.50
CA LEU A 418 -4.13 -10.30 17.56
C LEU A 418 -5.44 -9.53 17.35
N PRO A 419 -6.12 -9.08 18.42
CA PRO A 419 -7.30 -8.23 18.32
C PRO A 419 -6.94 -6.83 17.82
N LYS A 420 -7.76 -6.26 16.93
CA LYS A 420 -7.66 -4.86 16.51
C LYS A 420 -8.28 -3.93 17.56
N HIS A 421 -8.09 -2.62 17.37
CA HIS A 421 -8.46 -1.60 18.36
C HIS A 421 -7.90 -1.90 19.75
N SER A 422 -6.63 -2.31 19.80
CA SER A 422 -5.98 -2.73 21.04
C SER A 422 -4.60 -2.12 21.17
N ALA A 423 -4.14 -1.96 22.41
CA ALA A 423 -2.77 -1.61 22.73
C ALA A 423 -2.26 -2.55 23.82
N GLY A 424 -0.99 -2.93 23.75
CA GLY A 424 -0.48 -3.93 24.67
C GLY A 424 0.87 -4.52 24.31
N THR A 425 1.29 -5.46 25.15
CA THR A 425 2.59 -6.12 25.03
C THR A 425 2.42 -7.52 24.43
N LEU A 426 3.06 -7.76 23.29
CA LEU A 426 3.25 -9.09 22.70
C LEU A 426 4.54 -9.71 23.22
N ARG A 427 4.47 -10.94 23.71
CA ARG A 427 5.61 -11.78 24.11
C ARG A 427 5.60 -13.06 23.29
N ILE A 428 6.73 -13.36 22.66
CA ILE A 428 6.93 -14.60 21.91
C ILE A 428 8.02 -15.39 22.62
N VAL A 429 7.67 -16.54 23.16
CA VAL A 429 8.53 -17.34 24.03
C VAL A 429 8.83 -18.66 23.35
N ARG A 430 10.13 -18.99 23.24
CA ARG A 430 10.57 -20.32 22.83
C ARG A 430 10.27 -21.32 23.97
N LYS A 431 9.55 -22.40 23.67
CA LYS A 431 9.15 -23.44 24.63
C LYS A 431 10.25 -24.44 24.92
#